data_AF-A0A434FJ91-F1
#
_entry.id   AF-A0A434FJ91-F1
#
_cell.length_a   1.000
_cell.length_b   1.000
_cell.length_c   1.000
_cell.angle_alpha   90.00
_cell.angle_beta   90.00
_cell.angle_gamma   90.00
#
_symmetry.space_group_name_H-M   'P 1'
#
loop_
_entity.id
_entity.type
_entity.pdbx_description
1 polymer ?
#
loop_
_entity_poly.entity_id
_entity_poly.type
_entity_poly.pdbx_seq_one_letter_code
_entity_poly.pdbx_strand_id
1 'polypeptide(L)'
;MTQPQNYRDPLNGVVFSITLFALGLAAMVPAAHAAEKFGAGPLKLVSIGVWSKEPETDPLLYLTCIHSQMLDIRIGGELGLGKGEHEPVSLSLRTGTLSTRVDGVSVRSPDFEMTGGAMLLTSIEPNGRVMQILTADRPIEFKPSAGQSTTVTLGKSVTAALKSFLDKCADSDR
;
A
#
# COMPACT_ATOMS: atom_id res chain seq x y z
N MET A 1 -55.06 15.10 -42.94
CA MET A 1 -56.43 14.55 -43.06
C MET A 1 -56.48 13.27 -42.23
N THR A 2 -57.39 12.97 -41.33
CA THR A 2 -58.52 13.63 -40.66
C THR A 2 -58.94 12.61 -39.59
N GLN A 3 -59.41 13.06 -38.44
CA GLN A 3 -60.14 12.22 -37.46
C GLN A 3 -61.29 11.43 -38.13
N PRO A 4 -61.80 10.37 -37.48
CA PRO A 4 -63.16 10.49 -36.92
C PRO A 4 -63.22 9.96 -35.47
N GLN A 5 -63.79 10.70 -34.51
CA GLN A 5 -65.23 10.85 -34.20
C GLN A 5 -65.82 9.54 -33.63
N ASN A 6 -65.93 9.44 -32.30
CA ASN A 6 -67.13 9.75 -31.48
C ASN A 6 -68.31 8.80 -31.72
N TYR A 7 -68.66 8.01 -30.70
CA TYR A 7 -70.04 7.61 -30.43
C TYR A 7 -70.30 7.59 -28.92
N ARG A 8 -71.50 8.08 -28.57
CA ARG A 8 -72.00 8.55 -27.26
C ARG A 8 -72.56 7.43 -26.35
N ASP A 9 -72.40 7.63 -25.04
CA ASP A 9 -73.34 7.55 -23.88
C ASP A 9 -74.66 6.74 -24.01
N PRO A 10 -75.29 6.22 -22.91
CA PRO A 10 -75.38 6.89 -21.60
C PRO A 10 -75.60 6.04 -20.30
N LEU A 11 -75.56 6.76 -19.15
CA LEU A 11 -76.37 6.62 -17.92
C LEU A 11 -76.18 5.42 -16.95
N ASN A 12 -75.69 5.76 -15.75
CA ASN A 12 -76.17 5.40 -14.39
C ASN A 12 -74.93 5.30 -13.48
N GLY A 13 -74.74 6.08 -12.43
CA GLY A 13 -75.65 6.68 -11.49
C GLY A 13 -74.97 6.58 -10.11
N VAL A 14 -75.36 7.46 -9.19
CA VAL A 14 -74.99 7.50 -7.77
C VAL A 14 -73.75 8.33 -7.41
N VAL A 15 -74.11 9.56 -7.01
CA VAL A 15 -73.41 10.54 -6.19
C VAL A 15 -73.09 9.97 -4.81
N PHE A 16 -71.88 10.20 -4.27
CA PHE A 16 -71.69 10.50 -2.84
C PHE A 16 -70.49 11.43 -2.64
N SER A 17 -70.80 12.67 -2.25
CA SER A 17 -69.87 13.67 -1.75
C SER A 17 -69.26 13.23 -0.42
N ILE A 18 -67.93 13.34 -0.26
CA ILE A 18 -67.29 13.58 1.05
C ILE A 18 -66.12 14.57 0.85
N THR A 19 -66.44 15.83 1.17
CA THR A 19 -65.68 16.82 1.96
C THR A 19 -64.16 16.97 1.75
N LEU A 20 -63.76 18.13 1.21
CA LEU A 20 -62.45 18.75 1.40
C LEU A 20 -62.17 19.02 2.89
N PHE A 21 -61.02 18.60 3.41
CA PHE A 21 -60.26 19.40 4.37
C PHE A 21 -58.76 19.13 4.21
N ALA A 22 -58.06 20.15 3.73
CA ALA A 22 -56.61 20.22 3.71
C ALA A 22 -56.09 20.60 5.10
N LEU A 23 -55.04 19.93 5.59
CA LEU A 23 -53.92 20.58 6.28
C LEU A 23 -52.77 19.56 6.39
N GLY A 24 -51.80 19.68 5.50
CA GLY A 24 -50.57 18.91 5.55
C GLY A 24 -49.70 19.35 6.72
N LEU A 25 -49.57 18.51 7.75
CA LEU A 25 -48.44 18.57 8.65
C LEU A 25 -47.24 17.94 7.93
N ALA A 26 -46.31 18.77 7.47
CA ALA A 26 -44.98 18.35 7.10
C ALA A 26 -44.28 17.81 8.36
N ALA A 27 -44.23 16.48 8.51
CA ALA A 27 -43.38 15.84 9.50
C ALA A 27 -41.93 16.13 9.12
N MET A 28 -41.30 17.07 9.84
CA MET A 28 -39.85 17.24 9.82
C MET A 28 -39.22 15.94 10.34
N VAL A 29 -38.72 15.12 9.42
CA VAL A 29 -37.83 14.01 9.77
C VAL A 29 -36.54 14.65 10.28
N PRO A 30 -36.13 14.45 11.55
CA PRO A 30 -34.78 14.83 11.92
C PRO A 30 -33.85 13.95 11.08
N ALA A 31 -33.03 14.58 10.23
CA ALA A 31 -31.90 13.93 9.61
C ALA A 31 -31.03 13.39 10.74
N ALA A 32 -31.18 12.11 11.05
CA ALA A 32 -30.29 11.38 11.91
C ALA A 32 -28.91 11.50 11.27
N HIS A 33 -28.09 12.39 11.81
CA HIS A 33 -26.68 12.46 11.48
C HIS A 33 -26.12 11.12 11.91
N ALA A 34 -25.86 10.25 10.93
CA ALA A 34 -25.04 9.07 11.16
C ALA A 34 -23.67 9.59 11.61
N ALA A 35 -23.46 9.63 12.92
CA ALA A 35 -22.15 9.89 13.49
C ALA A 35 -21.16 8.92 12.84
N GLU A 36 -20.03 9.44 12.35
CA GLU A 36 -18.99 8.62 11.73
C GLU A 36 -18.61 7.47 12.67
N LYS A 37 -18.85 6.23 12.23
CA LYS A 37 -18.60 5.00 13.00
C LYS A 37 -17.13 4.60 13.04
N PHE A 38 -16.24 5.40 12.47
CA PHE A 38 -14.84 5.06 12.28
C PHE A 38 -13.96 6.15 12.89
N GLY A 39 -13.16 5.77 13.88
CA GLY A 39 -12.05 6.58 14.38
C GLY A 39 -10.74 6.05 13.80
N ALA A 40 -9.92 6.92 13.24
CA ALA A 40 -8.53 6.59 12.95
C ALA A 40 -7.71 6.73 14.24
N GLY A 41 -7.07 5.64 14.67
CA GLY A 41 -6.06 5.67 15.74
C GLY A 41 -4.65 5.84 15.15
N PRO A 42 -3.67 6.31 15.94
CA PRO A 42 -2.30 6.42 15.49
C PRO A 42 -1.72 5.04 15.17
N LEU A 43 -1.33 4.83 13.91
CA LEU A 43 -0.51 3.68 13.49
C LEU A 43 0.93 3.89 13.95
N LYS A 44 1.37 3.15 14.95
CA LYS A 44 2.80 3.10 15.34
C LYS A 44 3.49 2.02 14.51
N LEU A 45 3.89 2.37 13.30
CA LEU A 45 4.66 1.48 12.43
C LEU A 45 6.11 1.41 12.91
N VAL A 46 6.64 0.20 13.08
CA VAL A 46 8.07 -0.01 13.33
C VAL A 46 8.77 0.02 11.98
N SER A 47 9.78 0.88 11.81
CA SER A 47 10.59 0.94 10.59
C SER A 47 12.10 0.96 10.90
N ILE A 48 12.88 0.53 9.91
CA ILE A 48 14.34 0.64 9.91
C ILE A 48 14.81 0.96 8.50
N GLY A 49 15.77 1.88 8.38
CA GLY A 49 16.49 2.08 7.13
C GLY A 49 17.98 1.74 7.28
N VAL A 50 18.59 1.38 6.17
CA VAL A 50 20.01 1.06 6.05
C VAL A 50 20.59 1.94 4.96
N TRP A 51 21.47 2.85 5.34
CA TRP A 51 22.15 3.79 4.45
C TRP A 51 23.61 3.38 4.22
N SER A 52 24.16 3.82 3.09
CA SER A 52 25.60 3.88 2.93
C SER A 52 26.21 4.84 3.97
N LYS A 53 27.51 4.70 4.22
CA LYS A 53 28.25 5.69 5.02
C LYS A 53 28.67 6.89 4.20
N GLU A 54 28.52 6.83 2.89
CA GLU A 54 28.80 7.92 1.99
C GLU A 54 27.72 9.02 2.14
N PRO A 55 28.12 10.29 2.15
CA PRO A 55 27.18 11.40 2.29
C PRO A 55 26.23 11.45 1.09
N GLU A 56 25.02 11.96 1.32
CA GLU A 56 24.02 12.26 0.27
C GLU A 56 23.57 11.03 -0.55
N THR A 57 23.55 9.86 0.10
CA THR A 57 23.14 8.60 -0.51
C THR A 57 21.73 8.21 -0.12
N ASP A 58 21.02 7.60 -1.06
CA ASP A 58 19.76 6.94 -0.76
C ASP A 58 19.95 5.76 0.20
N PRO A 59 18.90 5.39 0.95
CA PRO A 59 18.93 4.13 1.67
C PRO A 59 19.09 2.96 0.69
N LEU A 60 19.97 2.03 1.05
CA LEU A 60 20.05 0.73 0.40
C LEU A 60 18.80 -0.10 0.73
N LEU A 61 18.33 -0.03 1.98
CA LEU A 61 17.13 -0.74 2.44
C LEU A 61 16.26 0.19 3.27
N TYR A 62 14.94 0.03 3.14
CA TYR A 62 13.99 0.59 4.07
C TYR A 62 12.90 -0.46 4.33
N LEU A 63 12.69 -0.83 5.59
CA LEU A 63 11.72 -1.84 5.99
C LEU A 63 10.69 -1.22 6.92
N THR A 64 9.44 -1.62 6.73
CA THR A 64 8.32 -1.27 7.60
C THR A 64 7.61 -2.56 8.01
N CYS A 65 7.43 -2.75 9.32
CA CYS A 65 6.61 -3.83 9.85
C CYS A 65 5.14 -3.46 9.66
N ILE A 66 4.41 -4.28 8.90
CA ILE A 66 2.96 -4.12 8.71
C ILE A 66 2.23 -4.87 9.82
N HIS A 67 2.65 -6.12 10.07
CA HIS A 67 2.27 -6.96 11.20
C HIS A 67 3.29 -8.10 11.34
N SER A 68 3.15 -8.97 12.35
CA SER A 68 4.15 -10.01 12.70
C SER A 68 4.53 -11.00 11.59
N GLN A 69 3.76 -11.06 10.51
CA GLN A 69 3.94 -11.99 9.39
C GLN A 69 4.21 -11.28 8.05
N MET A 70 4.23 -9.93 8.02
CA MET A 70 4.39 -9.17 6.79
C MET A 70 5.21 -7.91 6.99
N LEU A 71 6.22 -7.75 6.13
CA LEU A 71 7.03 -6.54 6.04
C LEU A 71 6.84 -5.93 4.66
N ASP A 72 6.75 -4.61 4.60
CA ASP A 72 7.07 -3.89 3.37
C ASP A 72 8.57 -3.62 3.34
N ILE A 73 9.19 -3.93 2.22
CA ILE A 73 10.61 -3.67 1.98
C ILE A 73 10.78 -2.80 0.74
N ARG A 74 11.63 -1.78 0.87
CA ARG A 74 12.18 -1.00 -0.22
C ARG A 74 13.66 -1.35 -0.38
N ILE A 75 14.11 -1.60 -1.60
CA ILE A 75 15.50 -1.98 -1.90
C ILE A 75 16.08 -1.07 -2.98
N GLY A 76 17.29 -0.57 -2.74
CA GLY A 76 18.24 -0.20 -3.79
C GLY A 76 18.06 1.15 -4.46
N GLY A 77 17.99 2.25 -3.70
CA GLY A 77 17.90 3.60 -4.28
C GLY A 77 19.03 3.91 -5.27
N GLU A 78 20.24 3.42 -4.98
CA GLU A 78 21.43 3.56 -5.84
C GLU A 78 21.51 2.53 -6.98
N LEU A 79 20.62 1.53 -7.02
CA LEU A 79 20.68 0.44 -7.99
C LEU A 79 19.99 0.76 -9.32
N GLY A 80 19.37 1.94 -9.45
CA GLY A 80 18.67 2.37 -10.65
C GLY A 80 17.45 1.50 -10.98
N LEU A 81 16.65 1.15 -9.97
CA LEU A 81 15.49 0.26 -10.13
C LEU A 81 14.28 1.05 -10.63
N GLY A 82 14.25 1.34 -11.93
CA GLY A 82 13.17 2.11 -12.57
C GLY A 82 13.30 3.62 -12.34
N LYS A 83 12.17 4.32 -12.42
CA LYS A 83 12.00 5.77 -12.39
C LYS A 83 11.25 6.27 -11.17
N GLY A 84 10.76 5.36 -10.33
CA GLY A 84 9.96 5.67 -9.15
C GLY A 84 8.47 5.91 -9.45
N GLU A 85 8.00 5.52 -10.63
CA GLU A 85 6.65 5.80 -11.14
C GLU A 85 5.77 4.53 -11.17
N HIS A 86 6.00 3.60 -10.23
CA HIS A 86 5.24 2.36 -10.04
C HIS A 86 5.32 1.36 -11.19
N GLU A 87 6.34 1.43 -12.04
CA GLU A 87 6.57 0.39 -13.04
C GLU A 87 7.00 -0.95 -12.40
N PRO A 88 6.66 -2.09 -13.01
CA PRO A 88 7.14 -3.39 -12.56
C PRO A 88 8.67 -3.48 -12.67
N VAL A 89 9.31 -3.88 -11.58
CA VAL A 89 10.76 -4.07 -11.51
C VAL A 89 11.09 -5.37 -10.80
N SER A 90 12.29 -5.91 -11.08
CA SER A 90 12.76 -7.12 -10.41
C SER A 90 14.24 -7.07 -10.13
N LEU A 91 14.60 -7.66 -9.00
CA LEU A 91 15.94 -7.69 -8.44
C LEU A 91 16.29 -9.12 -8.02
N SER A 92 17.46 -9.62 -8.41
CA SER A 92 17.99 -10.87 -7.87
C SER A 92 18.93 -10.57 -6.70
N LEU A 93 18.73 -11.27 -5.58
CA LEU A 93 19.58 -11.23 -4.40
C LEU A 93 20.32 -12.55 -4.27
N ARG A 94 21.64 -12.50 -4.01
CA ARG A 94 22.45 -13.70 -3.80
C ARG A 94 23.48 -13.52 -2.69
N THR A 95 23.61 -14.50 -1.80
CA THR A 95 24.72 -14.59 -0.85
C THR A 95 25.13 -16.04 -0.62
N GLY A 96 26.39 -16.37 -0.91
CA GLY A 96 26.86 -17.76 -0.90
C GLY A 96 26.00 -18.64 -1.81
N THR A 97 25.37 -19.68 -1.23
CA THR A 97 24.46 -20.60 -1.94
C THR A 97 22.99 -20.16 -1.90
N LEU A 98 22.65 -19.12 -1.15
CA LEU A 98 21.28 -18.59 -1.09
C LEU A 98 21.05 -17.60 -2.24
N SER A 99 19.97 -17.78 -2.98
CA SER A 99 19.53 -16.83 -4.00
C SER A 99 18.01 -16.74 -4.08
N THR A 100 17.50 -15.55 -4.35
CA THR A 100 16.09 -15.32 -4.63
C THR A 100 15.91 -14.19 -5.64
N ARG A 101 14.82 -14.25 -6.40
CA ARG A 101 14.29 -13.10 -7.13
C ARG A 101 13.30 -12.37 -6.23
N VAL A 102 13.27 -11.05 -6.35
CA VAL A 102 12.33 -10.15 -5.70
C VAL A 102 11.66 -9.35 -6.81
N ASP A 103 10.35 -9.47 -6.91
CA ASP A 103 9.53 -8.72 -7.86
C ASP A 103 8.72 -7.68 -7.07
N GLY A 104 8.51 -6.51 -7.68
CA GLY A 104 7.81 -5.41 -7.04
C GLY A 104 7.54 -4.29 -8.02
N VAL A 105 7.27 -3.11 -7.47
CA VAL A 105 7.07 -1.88 -8.22
C VAL A 105 8.15 -0.87 -7.86
N SER A 106 8.54 -0.03 -8.81
CA SER A 106 9.45 1.07 -8.52
C SER A 106 8.71 2.15 -7.72
N VAL A 107 9.36 2.72 -6.72
CA VAL A 107 8.87 3.90 -6.00
C VAL A 107 10.02 4.87 -5.81
N ARG A 108 9.71 6.16 -5.72
CA ARG A 108 10.69 7.17 -5.34
C ARG A 108 11.33 6.81 -4.00
N SER A 109 12.65 6.92 -3.91
CA SER A 109 13.36 6.78 -2.64
C SER A 109 12.95 7.89 -1.66
N PRO A 110 13.20 7.72 -0.35
CA PRO A 110 12.98 8.79 0.63
C PRO A 110 13.72 10.09 0.30
N ASP A 111 14.90 10.00 -0.33
CA ASP A 111 15.75 11.14 -0.66
C ASP A 111 15.68 11.49 -2.16
N PHE A 112 14.61 11.09 -2.86
CA PHE A 112 14.45 11.22 -4.31
C PHE A 112 14.65 12.64 -4.83
N GLU A 113 14.19 13.66 -4.11
CA GLU A 113 14.34 15.06 -4.54
C GLU A 113 15.82 15.50 -4.58
N MET A 114 16.71 14.80 -3.88
CA MET A 114 18.15 15.05 -3.88
C MET A 114 18.90 14.12 -4.85
N THR A 115 18.55 12.83 -4.89
CA THR A 115 19.32 11.81 -5.62
C THR A 115 18.71 11.41 -6.97
N GLY A 116 17.41 11.63 -7.16
CA GLY A 116 16.62 11.07 -8.25
C GLY A 116 16.45 9.54 -8.19
N GLY A 117 16.82 8.90 -7.07
CA GLY A 117 16.91 7.44 -6.95
C GLY A 117 15.57 6.74 -6.75
N ALA A 118 15.40 5.59 -7.40
CA ALA A 118 14.19 4.77 -7.26
C ALA A 118 14.50 3.45 -6.56
N MET A 119 13.58 2.99 -5.72
CA MET A 119 13.68 1.74 -4.98
C MET A 119 12.62 0.75 -5.47
N LEU A 120 12.91 -0.54 -5.43
CA LEU A 120 11.89 -1.59 -5.53
C LEU A 120 11.11 -1.66 -4.22
N LEU A 121 9.79 -1.50 -4.26
CA LEU A 121 8.86 -1.77 -3.16
C LEU A 121 8.13 -3.10 -3.38
N THR A 122 8.09 -3.93 -2.34
CA THR A 122 7.28 -5.16 -2.30
C THR A 122 7.00 -5.56 -0.85
N SER A 123 6.12 -6.55 -0.66
CA SER A 123 5.85 -7.14 0.66
C SER A 123 6.51 -8.52 0.76
N ILE A 124 7.12 -8.84 1.90
CA ILE A 124 7.84 -10.09 2.15
C ILE A 124 7.49 -10.67 3.52
N GLU A 125 7.71 -11.98 3.66
CA GLU A 125 7.65 -12.65 4.95
C GLU A 125 8.91 -12.36 5.80
N PRO A 126 8.79 -12.06 7.11
CA PRO A 126 9.92 -11.84 8.03
C PRO A 126 10.96 -12.98 8.05
N ASN A 127 10.50 -14.23 7.90
CA ASN A 127 11.36 -15.43 7.91
C ASN A 127 11.69 -15.93 6.49
N GLY A 128 11.27 -15.18 5.47
CA GLY A 128 11.44 -15.53 4.07
C GLY A 128 12.89 -15.44 3.58
N ARG A 129 13.13 -15.94 2.37
CA ARG A 129 14.47 -16.03 1.80
C ARG A 129 15.18 -14.68 1.65
N VAL A 130 14.43 -13.61 1.40
CA VAL A 130 14.97 -12.23 1.36
C VAL A 130 15.63 -11.87 2.69
N MET A 131 14.91 -12.04 3.81
CA MET A 131 15.47 -11.73 5.14
C MET A 131 16.60 -12.66 5.55
N GLN A 132 16.53 -13.95 5.17
CA GLN A 132 17.65 -14.87 5.37
C GLN A 132 18.93 -14.41 4.66
N ILE A 133 18.81 -13.86 3.44
CA ILE A 133 19.94 -13.29 2.70
C ILE A 133 20.45 -12.02 3.38
N LEU A 134 19.56 -11.07 3.72
CA LEU A 134 19.92 -9.78 4.32
C LEU A 134 20.55 -9.92 5.71
N THR A 135 20.25 -11.00 6.43
CA THR A 135 20.77 -11.23 7.80
C THR A 135 21.90 -12.26 7.87
N ALA A 136 22.46 -12.67 6.72
CA ALA A 136 23.48 -13.71 6.63
C ALA A 136 24.90 -13.28 7.06
N ASP A 137 25.14 -11.99 7.33
CA ASP A 137 26.47 -11.40 7.61
C ASP A 137 27.54 -11.81 6.57
N ARG A 138 27.16 -11.78 5.30
CA ARG A 138 28.02 -12.10 4.15
C ARG A 138 27.82 -11.06 3.05
N PRO A 139 28.75 -10.93 2.10
CA PRO A 139 28.52 -10.12 0.91
C PRO A 139 27.25 -10.58 0.18
N ILE A 140 26.47 -9.61 -0.27
CA ILE A 140 25.21 -9.80 -0.97
C ILE A 140 25.35 -9.16 -2.34
N GLU A 141 25.15 -9.95 -3.38
CA GLU A 141 25.00 -9.44 -4.74
C GLU A 141 23.55 -9.01 -4.96
N PHE A 142 23.40 -7.77 -5.42
CA PHE A 142 22.16 -7.17 -5.88
C PHE A 142 22.25 -7.03 -7.40
N LYS A 143 21.39 -7.73 -8.14
CA LYS A 143 21.40 -7.72 -9.61
C LYS A 143 20.03 -7.29 -10.15
N PRO A 144 19.88 -6.03 -10.58
CA PRO A 144 18.73 -5.57 -11.34
C PRO A 144 18.55 -6.40 -12.62
N SER A 145 17.31 -6.53 -13.09
CA SER A 145 17.05 -7.24 -14.37
C SER A 145 17.68 -6.55 -15.58
N ALA A 146 17.81 -5.22 -15.54
CA ALA A 146 18.31 -4.39 -16.64
C ALA A 146 19.54 -3.54 -16.23
N GLY A 147 20.44 -4.08 -15.39
CA GLY A 147 21.57 -3.33 -14.86
C GLY A 147 22.78 -4.18 -14.50
N GLN A 148 23.81 -3.52 -13.98
CA GLN A 148 25.00 -4.20 -13.47
C GLN A 148 24.75 -4.73 -12.06
N SER A 149 25.43 -5.82 -11.72
CA SER A 149 25.43 -6.34 -10.36
C SER A 149 26.26 -5.46 -9.44
N THR A 150 25.73 -5.15 -8.25
CA THR A 150 26.48 -4.50 -7.17
C THR A 150 26.59 -5.45 -5.99
N THR A 151 27.78 -5.57 -5.41
CA THR A 151 27.99 -6.40 -4.20
C THR A 151 28.16 -5.51 -2.99
N VAL A 152 27.33 -5.71 -1.96
CA VAL A 152 27.37 -4.93 -0.72
C VAL A 152 27.57 -5.85 0.48
N THR A 153 28.38 -5.40 1.45
CA THR A 153 28.50 -6.04 2.76
C THR A 153 27.88 -5.13 3.81
N LEU A 154 26.74 -5.56 4.40
CA LEU A 154 26.03 -4.76 5.41
C LEU A 154 26.82 -4.63 6.72
N GLY A 155 27.56 -5.68 7.07
CA GLY A 155 28.34 -5.75 8.31
C GLY A 155 27.50 -6.09 9.55
N LYS A 156 28.21 -6.56 10.57
CA LYS A 156 27.63 -7.14 11.80
C LYS A 156 26.63 -6.23 12.51
N SER A 157 26.92 -4.93 12.61
CA SER A 157 26.05 -3.98 13.31
C SER A 157 24.71 -3.80 12.61
N VAL A 158 24.71 -3.70 11.28
CA VAL A 158 23.48 -3.60 10.49
C VAL A 158 22.71 -4.90 10.54
N THR A 159 23.39 -6.05 10.40
CA THR A 159 22.76 -7.37 10.53
C THR A 159 22.12 -7.57 11.90
N ALA A 160 22.75 -7.12 12.99
CA ALA A 160 22.18 -7.16 14.33
C ALA A 160 20.95 -6.24 14.47
N ALA A 161 21.00 -5.04 13.89
CA ALA A 161 19.86 -4.11 13.88
C ALA A 161 18.66 -4.67 13.10
N LEU A 162 18.90 -5.31 11.95
CA LEU A 162 17.86 -6.00 11.18
C LEU A 162 17.23 -7.15 11.97
N LYS A 163 18.03 -7.97 12.67
CA LYS A 163 17.51 -9.03 13.55
C LYS A 163 16.65 -8.46 14.68
N SER A 164 17.13 -7.41 15.36
CA SER A 164 16.36 -6.75 16.42
C SER A 164 15.06 -6.11 15.90
N PHE A 165 15.06 -5.59 14.68
CA PHE A 165 13.85 -5.12 14.02
C PHE A 165 12.83 -6.26 13.80
N LEU A 166 13.30 -7.43 13.33
CA LEU A 166 12.44 -8.60 13.13
C LEU A 166 11.86 -9.09 14.46
N ASP A 167 12.65 -9.11 15.53
CA ASP A 167 12.18 -9.49 16.87
C ASP A 167 11.05 -8.56 17.34
N LYS A 168 11.24 -7.24 17.18
CA LYS A 168 10.21 -6.23 17.53
C LYS A 168 8.95 -6.35 16.67
N CYS A 169 9.10 -6.70 15.39
CA CYS A 169 7.97 -6.91 14.51
C CYS A 169 7.18 -8.17 14.88
N ALA A 170 7.86 -9.25 15.28
CA ALA A 170 7.19 -10.47 15.74
C ALA A 170 6.34 -10.23 17.01
N ASP A 171 6.75 -9.29 17.85
CA ASP A 171 6.03 -8.89 19.05
C ASP A 171 4.91 -7.86 18.81
N SER A 172 4.73 -7.32 17.58
CA SER A 172 3.74 -6.27 17.31
C SER A 172 2.29 -6.71 17.46
N ASP A 173 2.05 -8.01 17.34
CA ASP A 173 0.71 -8.60 17.34
C ASP A 173 0.37 -9.29 18.68
N ARG A 174 1.27 -9.21 19.68
CA ARG A 174 1.09 -9.76 21.02
C ARG A 174 0.49 -8.73 21.97
#